data_AF-D4XJX3-F1
#
_entry.id   AF-D4XJX3-F1
#
_cell.length_a   1.000
_cell.length_b   1.000
_cell.length_c   1.000
_cell.angle_alpha   90.00
_cell.angle_beta   90.00
_cell.angle_gamma   90.00
#
_symmetry.space_group_name_H-M   'P 1'
#
loop_
_entity.id
_entity.type
_entity.pdbx_description
1 polymer ?
#
loop_
_entity_poly.entity_id
_entity_poly.type
_entity_poly.pdbx_seq_one_letter_code
_entity_poly.pdbx_strand_id
1 'polypeptide(L)' 'MGQMIKTNALKETSISGVFACGDVARLGGSVSLAVGDGTMAGVAAHRSLVF' A
#
# COMPACT_ATOMS: atom_id res chain seq x y z
N MET A 1 -18.32 -6.07 -5.42
CA MET A 1 -16.88 -5.79 -5.21
C MET A 1 -16.61 -5.81 -3.71
N GLY A 2 -15.53 -6.48 -3.28
CA GLY A 2 -15.16 -6.58 -1.87
C GLY A 2 -14.68 -5.25 -1.27
N GLN A 3 -14.54 -5.22 0.07
CA GLN A 3 -13.95 -4.08 0.75
C GLN A 3 -12.44 -4.03 0.48
N MET A 4 -11.91 -2.82 0.32
CA MET A 4 -10.50 -2.54 0.08
C MET A 4 -10.05 -1.44 1.05
N ILE A 5 -8.87 -1.59 1.63
CA ILE A 5 -8.24 -0.55 2.44
C ILE A 5 -7.88 0.61 1.52
N LYS A 6 -8.46 1.79 1.80
CA LYS A 6 -8.11 3.01 1.09
C LYS A 6 -6.68 3.40 1.42
N THR A 7 -5.89 3.62 0.39
CA THR A 7 -4.51 4.11 0.51
C THR A 7 -4.29 5.34 -0.36
N ASN A 8 -3.30 6.17 0.00
CA ASN A 8 -2.81 7.25 -0.85
C ASN A 8 -1.85 6.70 -1.94
N ALA A 9 -1.27 7.60 -2.74
CA ALA A 9 -0.34 7.22 -3.80
C ALA A 9 0.91 6.48 -3.28
N LEU A 10 1.29 6.71 -2.03
CA LEU A 10 2.44 6.09 -1.35
C LEU A 10 2.07 4.82 -0.57
N LYS A 11 0.84 4.32 -0.71
CA LYS A 11 0.32 3.13 -0.02
C LYS A 11 0.08 3.30 1.48
N GLU A 12 0.10 4.53 1.99
CA GLU A 12 -0.28 4.83 3.36
C GLU A 12 -1.81 4.85 3.50
N THR A 13 -2.32 4.28 4.58
CA THR A 13 -3.75 4.26 4.90
C THR A 13 -4.20 5.60 5.49
N SER A 14 -5.46 5.68 5.94
CA SER A 14 -5.91 6.83 6.74
C SER A 14 -5.32 6.88 8.16
N ILE A 15 -4.66 5.81 8.61
CA ILE A 15 -3.94 5.76 9.89
C ILE A 15 -2.47 6.04 9.59
N SER A 16 -1.95 7.12 10.16
CA SER A 16 -0.55 7.55 9.99
C SER A 16 0.42 6.43 10.34
N GLY A 17 1.41 6.19 9.47
CA GLY A 17 2.41 5.14 9.65
C GLY A 17 1.93 3.70 9.40
N VAL A 18 0.66 3.50 9.00
CA VAL A 18 0.14 2.20 8.59
C VAL A 18 0.02 2.16 7.08
N PHE A 19 0.64 1.15 6.47
CA PHE A 19 0.70 0.97 5.01
C PHE A 19 0.01 -0.33 4.59
N ALA A 20 -0.60 -0.34 3.40
CA ALA A 20 -1.26 -1.52 2.84
C ALA A 20 -1.00 -1.65 1.33
N CYS A 21 -0.78 -2.88 0.85
CA CYS A 21 -0.43 -3.16 -0.55
C CYS A 21 -1.04 -4.47 -1.05
N GLY A 22 -1.01 -4.71 -2.36
CA GLY A 22 -1.63 -5.89 -2.96
C GLY A 22 -3.15 -5.87 -2.89
N ASP A 23 -3.77 -7.03 -2.93
CA ASP A 23 -5.23 -7.19 -3.12
C ASP A 23 -6.07 -6.54 -2.02
N VAL A 24 -5.54 -6.44 -0.79
CA VAL A 24 -6.23 -5.74 0.30
C VAL A 24 -6.34 -4.23 0.05
N ALA A 25 -5.46 -3.66 -0.77
CA ALA A 25 -5.39 -2.23 -1.08
C ALA A 25 -5.62 -1.92 -2.58
N ARG A 26 -6.01 -2.92 -3.38
CA ARG A 26 -6.30 -2.78 -4.81
C ARG A 26 -7.35 -3.81 -5.27
N LEU A 27 -8.47 -3.32 -5.82
CA LEU A 27 -9.43 -4.17 -6.53
C LEU A 27 -8.86 -4.59 -7.90
N GLY A 28 -9.05 -5.86 -8.28
CA GLY A 28 -8.51 -6.40 -9.53
C GLY A 28 -7.01 -6.70 -9.45
N GLY A 29 -6.62 -7.47 -8.44
CA GLY A 29 -5.23 -7.84 -8.16
C GLY A 29 -4.56 -8.67 -9.25
N SER A 30 -3.24 -8.54 -9.33
CA SER A 30 -2.35 -9.49 -10.01
C SER A 30 -1.01 -9.52 -9.27
N VAL A 31 -0.22 -10.58 -9.46
CA VAL A 31 1.08 -10.73 -8.80
C VAL A 31 2.00 -9.54 -9.08
N SER A 32 2.12 -9.13 -10.35
CA SER A 32 2.98 -8.01 -10.73
C SER A 32 2.55 -6.69 -10.06
N LEU A 33 1.24 -6.46 -9.94
CA LEU A 33 0.71 -5.27 -9.26
C LEU A 33 0.95 -5.32 -7.74
N ALA A 34 0.81 -6.50 -7.12
CA ALA A 34 1.09 -6.68 -5.71
C ALA A 34 2.57 -6.44 -5.38
N VAL A 35 3.49 -6.92 -6.22
CA VAL A 35 4.93 -6.69 -6.08
C VAL A 35 5.27 -5.20 -6.21
N GLY A 36 4.72 -4.52 -7.23
CA GLY A 36 4.91 -3.08 -7.41
C GLY A 36 4.36 -2.25 -6.24
N ASP A 37 3.15 -2.57 -5.80
CA ASP A 37 2.53 -1.91 -4.65
C ASP A 37 3.32 -2.15 -3.35
N GLY A 38 3.80 -3.37 -3.13
CA GLY A 38 4.61 -3.73 -1.96
C GLY A 38 5.96 -3.01 -1.93
N THR A 39 6.60 -2.86 -3.09
CA THR A 39 7.83 -2.07 -3.21
C THR A 39 7.60 -0.62 -2.80
N MET A 40 6.51 -0.02 -3.28
CA MET A 40 6.16 1.36 -2.95
C MET A 40 5.81 1.55 -1.47
N ALA A 41 5.01 0.63 -0.92
CA ALA A 41 4.68 0.63 0.51
C ALA A 41 5.93 0.49 1.39
N GLY A 42 6.86 -0.40 1.04
CA GLY A 42 8.10 -0.60 1.77
C GLY A 42 9.01 0.64 1.76
N VAL A 43 9.17 1.29 0.59
CA VAL A 43 9.93 2.54 0.49
C VAL A 43 9.25 3.67 1.27
N ALA A 44 7.93 3.78 1.21
CA ALA A 44 7.19 4.78 1.96
C ALA A 44 7.31 4.58 3.47
N ALA A 45 7.16 3.34 3.96
CA ALA A 45 7.34 2.98 5.36
C ALA A 45 8.77 3.24 5.85
N HIS A 46 9.78 2.92 5.04
CA HIS A 46 11.16 3.27 5.37
C HIS A 46 11.33 4.80 5.48
N ARG A 47 10.81 5.57 4.51
CA ARG A 47 10.89 7.03 4.51
C ARG A 47 10.19 7.66 5.71
N SER A 48 9.04 7.14 6.14
CA SER A 48 8.28 7.66 7.30
C SER A 48 8.94 7.39 8.66
N LEU A 49 9.95 6.51 8.71
CA LEU A 49 10.68 6.21 9.94
C LEU A 49 11.98 7.01 10.05
N VAL A 50 12.51 7.49 8.93
CA VAL A 50 13.78 8.24 8.87
C VAL A 50 13.55 9.75 8.95
N PHE A 51 12.39 10.24 8.50
CA PHE A 51 12.03 11.65 8.39
C PHE A 51 10.70 11.93 9.10
#